data_AF-A0A7S0IPQ0-F1
#
_entry.id   AF-A0A7S0IPQ0-F1
#
_cell.length_a   1.000
_cell.length_b   1.000
_cell.length_c   1.000
_cell.angle_alpha   90.00
_cell.angle_beta   90.00
_cell.angle_gamma   90.00
#
_symmetry.space_group_name_H-M   'P 1'
#
loop_
_entity.id
_entity.type
_entity.pdbx_description
1 polymer ?
#
loop_
_entity_poly.entity_id
_entity_poly.type
_entity_poly.pdbx_seq_one_letter_code
_entity_poly.pdbx_strand_id
1 'polypeptide(L)'
;EPPPPEVAAGLGGDALQTLSHASMRCGGCGAKVGATVLSRVLGRLRDSGELPPRGEGELVGLDSPDDCAVLAPSPLASVHTVDFFRSFISDPFVFGQVAANHALSDCHAMG
;
A
#
# COMPACT_ATOMS: atom_id res chain seq x y z
N GLU A 1 -4.37 0.48 29.86
CA GLU A 1 -4.36 0.50 28.38
C GLU A 1 -3.31 1.52 27.96
N PRO A 2 -2.31 1.16 27.14
CA PRO A 2 -1.31 2.11 26.68
C PRO A 2 -1.97 3.17 25.77
N PRO A 3 -1.53 4.43 25.83
CA PRO A 3 -2.10 5.49 25.00
C PRO A 3 -1.85 5.20 23.52
N PRO A 4 -2.77 5.59 22.62
CA PRO A 4 -2.57 5.42 21.18
C PRO A 4 -1.31 6.19 20.74
N PRO A 5 -0.54 5.65 19.77
CA PRO A 5 0.67 6.31 19.27
C PRO A 5 0.33 7.69 18.71
N GLU A 6 1.22 8.67 18.90
CA GLU A 6 1.06 10.06 18.45
C GLU A 6 0.71 10.17 16.95
N VAL A 7 1.22 9.25 16.13
CA VAL A 7 0.92 9.16 14.69
C VAL A 7 -0.58 8.94 14.42
N ALA A 8 -1.30 8.29 15.33
CA ALA A 8 -2.74 8.07 15.22
C ALA A 8 -3.58 9.32 15.59
N ALA A 9 -2.99 10.30 16.28
CA ALA A 9 -3.70 11.51 16.72
C ALA A 9 -4.19 12.39 15.55
N GLY A 10 -3.59 12.24 14.36
CA GLY A 10 -4.00 12.99 13.16
C GLY A 10 -5.24 12.46 12.45
N LEU A 11 -5.75 11.27 12.80
CA LEU A 11 -6.82 10.60 12.05
C LEU A 11 -8.25 11.00 12.51
N GLY A 12 -8.38 11.81 13.55
CA GLY A 12 -9.68 12.15 14.14
C GLY A 12 -10.25 11.03 15.01
N GLY A 13 -10.94 11.39 16.10
CA GLY A 13 -11.41 10.44 17.12
C GLY A 13 -12.32 9.34 16.57
N ASP A 14 -13.17 9.69 15.60
CA ASP A 14 -14.12 8.77 14.98
C ASP A 14 -13.45 7.70 14.12
N ALA A 15 -12.36 8.05 13.41
CA ALA A 15 -11.60 7.09 12.60
C ALA A 15 -10.86 6.09 13.48
N LEU A 16 -10.26 6.57 14.58
CA LEU A 16 -9.61 5.75 15.59
C LEU A 16 -10.60 4.75 16.24
N GLN A 17 -11.79 5.22 16.59
CA GLN A 17 -12.83 4.39 17.22
C GLN A 17 -13.43 3.36 16.24
N THR A 18 -13.55 3.71 14.97
CA THR A 18 -13.99 2.78 13.91
C THR A 18 -12.94 1.70 13.64
N LEU A 19 -11.66 2.05 13.65
CA LEU A 19 -10.56 1.11 13.44
C LEU A 19 -10.35 0.18 14.63
N SER A 20 -10.54 0.66 15.87
CA SER A 20 -10.35 -0.14 17.08
C SER A 20 -11.43 -1.20 17.29
N HIS A 21 -12.67 -0.94 16.83
CA HIS A 21 -13.81 -1.86 17.02
C HIS A 21 -14.02 -2.83 15.85
N ALA A 22 -13.26 -2.70 14.76
CA ALA A 22 -13.35 -3.62 13.64
C ALA A 22 -12.64 -4.94 13.98
N SER A 23 -13.41 -6.00 14.29
CA SER A 23 -12.85 -7.34 14.51
C SER A 23 -11.93 -7.74 13.35
N MET A 24 -10.68 -8.09 13.64
CA MET A 24 -9.72 -8.58 12.65
C MET A 24 -10.23 -9.89 12.03
N ARG A 25 -10.83 -9.81 10.84
CA ARG A 25 -11.27 -11.01 10.09
C ARG A 25 -10.09 -11.91 9.71
N CYS A 26 -8.88 -11.34 9.66
CA CYS A 26 -7.62 -12.06 9.71
C CYS A 26 -6.57 -11.19 10.43
N GLY A 27 -5.64 -11.79 11.16
CA GLY A 27 -4.53 -11.11 11.83
C GLY A 27 -3.44 -10.62 10.86
N GLY A 28 -3.83 -9.94 9.77
CA GLY A 28 -2.93 -9.45 8.73
C GLY A 28 -2.63 -10.43 7.60
N CYS A 29 -2.65 -11.75 7.85
CA CYS A 29 -2.26 -12.78 6.87
C CYS A 29 -3.17 -12.92 5.62
N GLY A 30 -4.34 -12.28 5.59
CA GLY A 30 -5.31 -12.33 4.48
C GLY A 30 -5.97 -10.97 4.20
N ALA A 31 -5.30 -9.88 4.56
CA ALA A 31 -5.83 -8.53 4.36
C ALA A 31 -5.73 -8.05 2.91
N LYS A 32 -4.79 -8.62 2.13
CA LYS A 32 -4.57 -8.26 0.72
C LYS A 32 -5.64 -8.93 -0.17
N VAL A 33 -6.12 -8.19 -1.15
CA VAL A 33 -7.00 -8.73 -2.21
C VAL A 33 -6.19 -9.72 -3.04
N GLY A 34 -6.74 -10.90 -3.31
CA GLY A 34 -6.05 -11.90 -4.13
C GLY A 34 -5.83 -11.42 -5.58
N ALA A 35 -4.73 -11.84 -6.20
CA ALA A 35 -4.30 -11.38 -7.53
C ALA A 35 -5.41 -11.47 -8.58
N THR A 36 -6.13 -12.60 -8.66
CA THR A 36 -7.22 -12.79 -9.64
C THR A 36 -8.34 -11.76 -9.49
N VAL A 37 -8.68 -11.39 -8.24
CA VAL A 37 -9.72 -10.38 -7.98
C VAL A 37 -9.21 -9.00 -8.37
N LEU A 38 -7.97 -8.67 -7.99
CA LEU A 38 -7.35 -7.39 -8.33
C LEU A 38 -7.24 -7.20 -9.84
N SER A 39 -6.70 -8.17 -10.58
CA SER A 39 -6.56 -8.11 -12.04
C SER A 39 -7.91 -7.90 -12.73
N ARG A 40 -8.98 -8.55 -12.24
CA ARG A 40 -10.33 -8.39 -12.79
C ARG A 40 -10.88 -6.99 -12.55
N VAL A 41 -10.67 -6.42 -11.36
CA VAL A 41 -11.15 -5.07 -11.04
C VAL A 41 -10.39 -4.04 -11.85
N LEU A 42 -9.06 -4.13 -11.95
CA LEU A 42 -8.25 -3.24 -12.79
C LEU A 42 -8.64 -3.33 -14.27
N GLY A 43 -8.95 -4.54 -14.77
CA GLY A 43 -9.48 -4.70 -16.13
C GLY A 43 -10.78 -3.93 -16.36
N ARG A 44 -11.74 -4.03 -15.43
CA ARG A 44 -13.01 -3.28 -15.53
C ARG A 44 -12.81 -1.77 -15.50
N LEU A 45 -11.91 -1.26 -14.66
CA LEU A 45 -11.60 0.18 -14.59
C LEU A 45 -10.91 0.67 -15.87
N ARG A 46 -10.16 -0.20 -16.55
CA ARG A 46 -9.59 0.07 -17.86
C ARG A 46 -10.68 0.15 -18.93
N ASP A 47 -11.59 -0.82 -18.94
CA ASP A 47 -12.68 -0.91 -19.90
C ASP A 47 -13.69 0.24 -19.73
N SER A 48 -13.89 0.75 -18.50
CA SER A 48 -14.74 1.90 -18.22
C SER A 48 -14.06 3.26 -18.49
N GLY A 49 -12.76 3.27 -18.79
CA GLY A 49 -11.99 4.49 -19.01
C GLY A 49 -11.66 5.27 -17.73
N GLU A 50 -11.77 4.63 -16.56
CA GLU A 50 -11.44 5.23 -15.26
C GLU A 50 -9.93 5.17 -14.95
N LEU A 51 -9.20 4.25 -15.57
CA LEU A 51 -7.73 4.23 -15.50
C LEU A 51 -7.13 5.19 -16.54
N PRO A 52 -6.10 5.96 -16.16
CA PRO A 52 -5.37 6.76 -17.13
C PRO A 52 -4.70 5.85 -18.17
N PRO A 53 -4.54 6.31 -19.42
CA PRO A 53 -3.72 5.60 -20.39
C PRO A 53 -2.27 5.60 -19.92
N ARG A 54 -1.48 4.63 -20.42
CA ARG A 54 -0.04 4.57 -20.16
C ARG A 54 0.60 5.91 -20.50
N GLY A 55 1.28 6.50 -19.51
CA GLY A 55 1.95 7.78 -19.67
C GLY A 55 3.26 7.67 -20.45
N GLU A 56 3.67 8.76 -21.10
CA GLU A 56 5.03 8.89 -21.61
C GLU A 56 6.03 8.81 -20.45
N GLY A 57 7.05 7.96 -20.58
CA GLY A 57 8.02 7.73 -19.50
C GLY A 57 7.61 6.69 -18.46
N GLU A 58 6.47 6.00 -18.61
CA GLU A 58 6.15 4.84 -17.76
C GLU A 58 7.00 3.62 -18.18
N LEU A 59 7.96 3.25 -17.34
CA LEU A 59 8.86 2.11 -17.55
C LEU A 59 8.27 0.82 -16.99
N VAL A 60 7.71 0.88 -15.78
CA VAL A 60 7.00 -0.21 -15.10
C VAL A 60 5.68 0.35 -14.56
N GLY A 61 4.57 -0.29 -14.91
CA GLY A 61 3.23 0.18 -14.58
C GLY A 61 2.15 -0.87 -14.88
N LEU A 62 0.92 -0.46 -15.16
CA LEU A 62 -0.25 -1.38 -15.15
C LEU A 62 -0.29 -2.38 -16.30
N ASP A 63 0.51 -2.20 -17.35
CA ASP A 63 0.61 -3.13 -18.48
C ASP A 63 1.66 -4.23 -18.27
N SER A 64 2.62 -3.99 -17.37
CA SER A 64 3.64 -4.94 -16.95
C SER A 64 3.87 -4.78 -15.44
N PRO A 65 2.86 -5.14 -14.61
CA PRO A 65 2.90 -4.88 -13.18
C PRO A 65 3.99 -5.70 -12.50
N ASP A 66 4.67 -5.06 -11.55
CA ASP A 66 5.74 -5.62 -10.73
C ASP A 66 5.67 -5.03 -9.31
N ASP A 67 6.67 -5.27 -8.47
CA ASP A 67 6.68 -4.84 -7.06
C ASP A 67 6.59 -3.31 -6.87
N CYS A 68 6.99 -2.51 -7.86
CA CYS A 68 6.86 -1.05 -7.82
C CYS A 68 6.51 -0.44 -9.19
N ALA A 69 6.04 0.80 -9.19
CA ALA A 69 5.93 1.61 -10.40
C ALA A 69 7.24 2.37 -10.66
N VAL A 70 7.69 2.39 -11.91
CA VAL A 70 8.89 3.11 -12.34
C VAL A 70 8.53 4.10 -13.44
N LEU A 71 8.71 5.39 -13.15
CA LEU A 71 8.41 6.49 -14.04
C LEU A 71 9.65 7.33 -14.31
N ALA A 72 9.96 7.65 -15.55
CA ALA A 72 11.11 8.46 -15.97
C ALA A 72 10.68 9.77 -16.65
N PRO A 73 10.10 10.74 -15.91
CA PRO A 73 9.79 12.07 -16.44
C PRO A 73 11.04 12.94 -16.63
N SER A 74 12.21 12.44 -16.23
CA SER A 74 13.51 13.12 -16.29
C SER A 74 14.61 12.09 -16.61
N PRO A 75 15.88 12.49 -16.80
CA PRO A 75 16.99 11.56 -16.97
C PRO A 75 17.18 10.59 -15.79
N LEU A 76 16.66 10.94 -14.60
CA LEU A 76 16.56 10.03 -13.46
C LEU A 76 15.15 9.44 -13.40
N ALA A 77 15.09 8.12 -13.24
CA ALA A 77 13.85 7.41 -12.97
C ALA A 77 13.43 7.60 -11.50
N SER A 78 12.12 7.68 -11.30
CA SER A 78 11.47 7.70 -10.00
C SER A 78 10.81 6.35 -9.75
N VAL A 79 11.01 5.84 -8.55
CA VAL A 79 10.50 4.54 -8.08
C VAL A 79 9.44 4.80 -7.03
N HIS A 80 8.25 4.23 -7.22
CA HIS A 80 7.10 4.46 -6.36
C HIS A 80 6.51 3.13 -5.93
N THR A 81 6.41 2.92 -4.64
CA THR A 81 5.64 1.84 -4.03
C THR A 81 4.85 2.39 -2.84
N VAL A 82 3.75 1.73 -2.50
CA VAL A 82 2.95 2.02 -1.31
C VAL A 82 2.46 0.71 -0.72
N ASP A 83 2.74 0.52 0.57
CA ASP A 83 2.29 -0.65 1.30
C ASP A 83 1.77 -0.24 2.68
N PHE A 84 0.77 -0.96 3.16
CA PHE A 84 0.21 -0.73 4.49
C PHE A 84 -0.29 -2.03 5.10
N PHE A 85 -0.27 -2.11 6.43
CA PHE A 85 -0.94 -3.16 7.17
C PHE A 85 -1.43 -2.62 8.51
N ARG A 86 -2.47 -3.25 9.06
CA ARG A 86 -2.92 -2.93 10.42
C ARG A 86 -1.91 -3.45 11.44
N SER A 87 -1.84 -2.77 12.58
CA SER A 87 -0.94 -3.19 13.64
C SER A 87 -1.26 -4.60 14.14
N PHE A 88 -0.23 -5.45 14.13
CA PHE A 88 -0.23 -6.80 14.72
C PHE A 88 0.74 -6.91 15.91
N ILE A 89 1.42 -5.81 16.27
CA ILE A 89 2.34 -5.70 17.40
C ILE A 89 1.92 -4.50 18.26
N SER A 90 1.92 -4.65 19.58
CA SER A 90 1.47 -3.58 20.48
C SER A 90 2.45 -2.41 20.61
N ASP A 91 3.75 -2.64 20.38
CA ASP A 91 4.79 -1.60 20.40
C ASP A 91 4.79 -0.80 19.09
N PRO A 92 4.45 0.50 19.11
CA PRO A 92 4.38 1.33 17.90
C PRO A 92 5.75 1.62 17.28
N PHE A 93 6.84 1.64 18.06
CA PHE A 93 8.19 1.85 17.52
C PHE A 93 8.62 0.63 16.71
N VAL A 94 8.48 -0.56 17.29
CA VAL A 94 8.79 -1.83 16.60
C VAL A 94 7.88 -2.01 15.38
N PHE A 95 6.57 -1.72 15.52
CA PHE A 95 5.64 -1.75 14.39
C PHE A 95 6.08 -0.81 13.27
N GLY A 96 6.49 0.42 13.60
CA GLY A 96 7.01 1.39 12.62
C GLY A 96 8.24 0.89 11.88
N GLN A 97 9.18 0.24 12.58
CA GLN A 97 10.35 -0.37 11.95
C GLN A 97 9.96 -1.48 10.97
N VAL A 98 9.04 -2.37 11.35
CA VAL A 98 8.56 -3.45 10.48
C VAL A 98 7.82 -2.88 9.27
N ALA A 99 6.98 -1.86 9.47
CA ALA A 99 6.22 -1.21 8.40
C ALA A 99 7.12 -0.49 7.39
N ALA A 100 8.12 0.26 7.88
CA ALA A 100 9.09 0.92 7.01
C ALA A 100 9.90 -0.09 6.20
N ASN A 101 10.38 -1.16 6.82
CA ASN A 101 11.11 -2.21 6.12
C ASN A 101 10.26 -2.92 5.06
N HIS A 102 8.98 -3.18 5.35
CA HIS A 102 8.05 -3.77 4.39
C HIS A 102 7.83 -2.85 3.19
N ALA A 103 7.49 -1.58 3.41
CA ALA A 103 7.26 -0.63 2.32
C ALA A 103 8.52 -0.40 1.46
N LEU A 104 9.71 -0.43 2.06
CA LEU A 104 10.97 -0.33 1.31
C LEU A 104 11.35 -1.63 0.58
N SER A 105 10.78 -2.78 0.95
CA SER A 105 11.18 -4.07 0.39
C SER A 105 10.88 -4.18 -1.10
N ASP A 106 9.79 -3.56 -1.58
CA ASP A 106 9.44 -3.52 -2.99
C ASP A 106 10.49 -2.75 -3.81
N CYS A 107 10.98 -1.63 -3.29
CA CYS A 107 12.07 -0.89 -3.96
C CYS A 107 13.33 -1.75 -4.07
N HIS A 108 13.70 -2.47 -3.00
CA HIS A 108 14.88 -3.34 -3.01
C HIS A 108 14.72 -4.57 -3.91
N ALA A 109 13.50 -5.07 -4.09
CA ALA A 109 13.21 -6.20 -4.98
C ALA A 109 13.47 -5.87 -6.45
N MET A 110 13.40 -4.58 -6.81
CA MET A 110 13.55 -4.09 -8.18
C MET A 110 15.01 -3.83 -8.57
N GLY A 111 15.96 -3.99 -7.63
CA GLY A 111 17.41 -3.80 -7.84
C GLY A 111 17.92 -2.40 -7.52
#